data_AF-A0A9E5SFW3-F1
#
_entry.id   AF-A0A9E5SFW3-F1
#
_cell.length_a   1.000
_cell.length_b   1.000
_cell.length_c   1.000
_cell.angle_alpha   90.00
_cell.angle_beta   90.00
_cell.angle_gamma   90.00
#
_symmetry.space_group_name_H-M   'P 1'
#
loop_
_entity.id
_entity.type
_entity.pdbx_description
1 polymer ?
#
loop_
_entity_poly.entity_id
_entity_poly.type
_entity_poly.pdbx_seq_one_letter_code
_entity_poly.pdbx_strand_id
1 'polypeptide(L)'
;MLRFFAKNMNRSLITHWKANLLILADLVLCALMIFIMLQNYSFASYEYRRYFRTEGLAQKYKVFAIEDEMQREPFNKKSPMYEATLCVKEEIENSYLWTPYYFLWLELPREIFVDELSSDFEVQFAIQNPQAPGNTNISGIEISEHLLTLQNIKIHEGWAFTHDDYDVISETCPIIMGYDFIPYYDVGDIIIFENRKAEVVGFLEDNAFLEVDEADMFNLDRQVILPRLFFLDENETMSDSDSLLLLTGGILSLKDPKTDVQEEINKITSKYGWYPIKCIPFDGSAYSNTGIVSQKNIALLLFLAIVSGLLCLVALSNILYKRTMKERPTHCTMLLTGIPLWKINLSLVIEMAFWTGLAIVPVVILSYYEFGRMYVSPFYVLSFMGLIAAISMIPVFVLNGKTNLDVFMRSRNE
;
A
#
# COMPACT_ATOMS: atom_id res chain seq x y z
N MET A 1 8.21 33.98 35.13
CA MET A 1 8.76 32.65 34.77
C MET A 1 9.12 32.57 33.28
N LEU A 2 8.17 32.81 32.36
CA LEU A 2 8.43 32.86 30.90
C LEU A 2 9.56 33.80 30.45
N ARG A 3 9.69 34.98 31.08
CA ARG A 3 10.76 35.94 30.76
C ARG A 3 12.17 35.37 30.96
N PHE A 4 12.37 34.47 31.93
CA PHE A 4 13.67 33.83 32.15
C PHE A 4 14.01 32.89 31.01
N PHE A 5 13.09 31.99 30.65
CA PHE A 5 13.29 31.03 29.56
C PHE A 5 13.48 31.72 28.21
N ALA A 6 12.64 32.71 27.87
CA ALA A 6 12.77 33.45 26.62
C ALA A 6 14.11 34.20 26.52
N LYS A 7 14.55 34.86 27.61
CA LYS A 7 15.83 35.57 27.64
C LYS A 7 17.02 34.61 27.58
N ASN A 8 16.94 33.47 28.26
CA ASN A 8 17.99 32.47 28.23
C ASN A 8 18.10 31.77 26.86
N MET A 9 16.95 31.47 26.25
CA MET A 9 16.87 30.91 24.90
C MET A 9 17.47 31.87 23.88
N ASN A 10 17.06 33.15 23.88
CA ASN A 10 17.61 34.14 22.95
C ASN A 10 19.13 34.34 23.13
N ARG A 11 19.61 34.36 24.39
CA ARG A 11 21.04 34.40 24.66
C ARG A 11 21.76 33.18 24.08
N SER A 12 21.24 31.98 24.34
CA SER A 12 21.80 30.72 23.82
C SER A 12 21.89 30.71 22.30
N LEU A 13 20.82 31.14 21.63
CA LEU A 13 20.74 31.23 20.16
C LEU A 13 21.93 32.01 19.59
N ILE A 14 22.27 33.13 20.23
CA ILE A 14 23.33 34.03 19.79
C ILE A 14 24.71 33.51 20.19
N THR A 15 24.89 33.08 21.45
CA THR A 15 26.22 32.71 21.98
C THR A 15 26.71 31.34 21.50
N HIS A 16 25.80 30.43 21.16
CA HIS A 16 26.09 29.05 20.75
C HIS A 16 25.56 28.71 19.36
N TRP A 17 25.40 29.69 18.48
CA TRP A 17 24.82 29.53 17.14
C TRP A 17 25.42 28.37 16.33
N LYS A 18 26.75 28.16 16.39
CA LYS A 18 27.42 27.03 15.70
C LYS A 18 27.00 25.67 16.25
N ALA A 19 26.91 25.53 17.58
CA ALA A 19 26.50 24.29 18.22
C ALA A 19 25.01 24.03 17.97
N ASN A 20 24.19 25.07 17.99
CA ASN A 20 22.76 24.98 17.71
C ASN A 20 22.48 24.56 16.26
N LEU A 21 23.25 25.06 15.30
CA LEU A 21 23.16 24.62 13.91
C LEU A 21 23.55 23.15 13.73
N LEU A 22 24.58 22.68 14.44
CA LEU A 22 24.96 21.26 14.44
C LEU A 22 23.87 20.37 15.09
N ILE A 23 23.28 20.81 16.21
CA ILE A 23 22.15 20.11 16.84
C ILE A 23 20.98 20.00 15.87
N LEU A 24 20.61 21.10 15.21
CA LEU A 24 19.52 21.09 14.23
C LEU A 24 19.82 20.17 13.04
N ALA A 25 21.03 20.23 12.47
CA ALA A 25 21.41 19.39 11.34
C ALA A 25 21.36 17.90 11.68
N ASP A 26 21.87 17.51 12.86
CA ASP A 26 21.85 16.12 13.32
C ASP A 26 20.42 15.62 13.57
N LEU A 27 19.57 16.45 14.19
CA LEU A 27 18.16 16.14 14.40
C LEU A 27 17.38 16.02 13.07
N VAL A 28 17.62 16.90 12.10
CA VAL A 28 16.98 16.83 10.78
C VAL A 28 17.38 15.56 10.04
N LEU A 29 18.66 15.19 10.06
CA LEU A 29 19.14 13.96 9.41
C LEU A 29 18.52 12.72 10.07
N CYS A 30 18.44 12.71 11.39
CA CYS A 30 17.76 11.66 12.14
C CYS A 30 16.26 11.59 11.79
N ALA A 31 15.57 12.74 11.74
CA ALA A 31 14.15 12.83 11.39
C ALA A 31 13.86 12.24 10.01
N LEU A 32 14.68 12.61 9.01
CA LEU A 32 14.56 12.13 7.64
C LEU A 32 14.81 10.61 7.55
N MET A 33 15.84 10.10 8.21
CA MET A 33 16.12 8.65 8.24
C MET A 33 14.97 7.84 8.85
N ILE A 34 14.42 8.31 9.98
CA ILE A 34 13.28 7.65 10.64
C ILE A 34 12.04 7.71 9.77
N PHE A 35 11.77 8.86 9.13
CA PHE A 35 10.66 9.04 8.22
C PHE A 35 10.74 8.05 7.05
N ILE A 36 11.89 8.00 6.36
CA ILE A 36 12.12 7.08 5.24
C ILE A 36 11.95 5.62 5.69
N MET A 37 12.44 5.25 6.87
CA MET A 37 12.28 3.90 7.40
C MET A 37 10.81 3.58 7.74
N LEU A 38 10.11 4.45 8.47
CA LEU A 38 8.71 4.24 8.85
C LEU A 38 7.81 4.18 7.62
N GLN A 39 8.11 4.98 6.59
CA GLN A 39 7.41 4.96 5.32
C GLN A 39 7.65 3.67 4.54
N ASN A 40 8.91 3.24 4.42
CA ASN A 40 9.22 1.96 3.77
C ASN A 40 8.60 0.79 4.54
N TYR A 41 8.59 0.85 5.87
CA TYR A 41 7.91 -0.14 6.69
C TYR A 41 6.38 -0.08 6.49
N SER A 42 5.77 1.11 6.41
CA SER A 42 4.33 1.21 6.17
C SER A 42 3.95 0.66 4.81
N PHE A 43 4.72 0.95 3.75
CA PHE A 43 4.49 0.38 2.42
C PHE A 43 4.69 -1.13 2.42
N ALA A 44 5.83 -1.61 2.92
CA ALA A 44 6.11 -3.03 2.90
C ALA A 44 5.16 -3.84 3.81
N SER A 45 4.72 -3.28 4.93
CA SER A 45 3.72 -3.92 5.81
C SER A 45 2.30 -3.83 5.28
N TYR A 46 1.98 -2.79 4.49
CA TYR A 46 0.72 -2.70 3.75
C TYR A 46 0.66 -3.79 2.67
N GLU A 47 1.69 -3.86 1.81
CA GLU A 47 1.84 -4.92 0.81
C GLU A 47 1.82 -6.30 1.50
N TYR A 48 2.63 -6.52 2.54
CA TYR A 48 2.68 -7.80 3.23
C TYR A 48 1.35 -8.21 3.88
N ARG A 49 0.66 -7.29 4.57
CA ARG A 49 -0.64 -7.61 5.19
C ARG A 49 -1.73 -7.84 4.16
N ARG A 50 -1.61 -7.26 2.96
CA ARG A 50 -2.51 -7.49 1.85
C ARG A 50 -2.30 -8.87 1.22
N TYR A 51 -1.06 -9.32 1.05
CA TYR A 51 -0.75 -10.60 0.40
C TYR A 51 -0.74 -11.83 1.32
N PHE A 52 -0.44 -11.68 2.63
CA PHE A 52 -0.11 -12.83 3.48
C PHE A 52 -1.04 -13.04 4.68
N ARG A 53 -2.03 -12.17 4.90
CA ARG A 53 -2.81 -12.19 6.16
C ARG A 53 -4.04 -13.10 6.13
N THR A 54 -4.52 -13.49 4.96
CA THR A 54 -5.68 -14.38 4.83
C THR A 54 -5.34 -15.45 3.81
N GLU A 55 -5.05 -16.63 4.35
CA GLU A 55 -4.86 -17.91 3.64
C GLU A 55 -3.51 -18.03 2.92
N GLY A 56 -2.70 -18.99 3.39
CA GLY A 56 -1.32 -19.12 2.97
C GLY A 56 -1.25 -19.36 1.47
N LEU A 57 -0.53 -18.48 0.75
CA LEU A 57 -0.14 -18.58 -0.67
C LEU A 57 -0.68 -19.85 -1.32
N ALA A 58 -1.97 -19.85 -1.66
CA ALA A 58 -2.54 -20.89 -2.48
C ALA A 58 -1.77 -20.81 -3.79
N GLN A 59 -0.90 -21.77 -4.05
CA GLN A 59 -0.06 -21.75 -5.24
C GLN A 59 -0.98 -21.66 -6.45
N LYS A 60 -0.81 -20.62 -7.26
CA LYS A 60 -1.71 -20.32 -8.38
C LYS A 60 -1.15 -20.90 -9.67
N TYR A 61 -2.02 -21.33 -10.55
CA TYR A 61 -1.66 -21.80 -11.88
C TYR A 61 -2.54 -21.13 -12.93
N LYS A 62 -1.93 -20.56 -13.96
CA LYS A 62 -2.63 -20.08 -15.14
C LYS A 62 -2.86 -21.23 -16.12
N VAL A 63 -4.05 -21.26 -16.68
CA VAL A 63 -4.54 -22.33 -17.54
C VAL A 63 -4.61 -21.83 -18.97
N PHE A 64 -3.98 -22.57 -19.89
CA PHE A 64 -4.02 -22.27 -21.32
C PHE A 64 -4.25 -23.54 -22.13
N ALA A 65 -5.41 -23.62 -22.78
CA ALA A 65 -5.67 -24.60 -23.82
C ALA A 65 -4.63 -24.44 -24.94
N ILE A 66 -3.98 -25.54 -25.31
CA ILE A 66 -3.08 -25.57 -26.46
C ILE A 66 -3.96 -25.86 -27.68
N GLU A 67 -4.40 -24.81 -28.36
CA GLU A 67 -5.21 -24.92 -29.58
C GLU A 67 -4.33 -25.28 -30.79
N ASP A 68 -4.86 -26.13 -31.67
CA ASP A 68 -4.33 -26.30 -33.03
C ASP A 68 -5.05 -25.28 -33.94
N GLU A 69 -4.28 -24.40 -34.59
CA GLU A 69 -4.78 -23.32 -35.47
C GLU A 69 -5.75 -23.81 -36.57
N MET A 70 -5.82 -25.13 -36.83
CA MET A 70 -6.67 -25.73 -37.86
C MET A 70 -8.08 -26.19 -37.40
N GLN A 71 -8.45 -26.05 -36.13
CA GLN A 71 -9.75 -26.53 -35.63
C GLN A 71 -10.75 -25.42 -35.33
N ARG A 72 -12.02 -25.66 -35.68
CA ARG A 72 -13.15 -24.79 -35.33
C ARG A 72 -13.20 -24.67 -33.80
N GLU A 73 -12.98 -23.46 -33.30
CA GLU A 73 -12.98 -23.03 -31.90
C GLU A 73 -13.83 -23.94 -30.98
N PRO A 74 -13.23 -24.64 -30.01
CA PRO A 74 -13.92 -25.67 -29.22
C PRO A 74 -15.01 -25.11 -28.30
N PHE A 75 -14.92 -23.84 -27.97
CA PHE A 75 -15.89 -23.10 -27.16
C PHE A 75 -17.17 -22.75 -27.92
N ASN A 76 -17.14 -22.85 -29.26
CA ASN A 76 -18.30 -22.56 -30.09
C ASN A 76 -19.39 -23.62 -29.90
N LYS A 77 -20.64 -23.19 -29.66
CA LYS A 77 -21.81 -24.06 -29.47
C LYS A 77 -22.06 -25.04 -30.63
N LYS A 78 -21.57 -24.73 -31.84
CA LYS A 78 -21.68 -25.59 -33.03
C LYS A 78 -20.48 -26.54 -33.20
N SER A 79 -19.47 -26.46 -32.34
CA SER A 79 -18.30 -27.31 -32.38
C SER A 79 -18.65 -28.72 -31.88
N PRO A 80 -18.15 -29.79 -32.52
CA PRO A 80 -18.29 -31.15 -31.99
C PRO A 80 -17.60 -31.32 -30.63
N MET A 81 -16.70 -30.40 -30.24
CA MET A 81 -16.00 -30.41 -28.94
C MET A 81 -16.76 -29.63 -27.85
N TYR A 82 -17.91 -29.02 -28.16
CA TYR A 82 -18.61 -28.15 -27.22
C TYR A 82 -19.08 -28.89 -25.96
N GLU A 83 -19.69 -30.07 -26.12
CA GLU A 83 -20.12 -30.88 -24.97
C GLU A 83 -18.94 -31.32 -24.09
N ALA A 84 -17.82 -31.71 -24.72
CA ALA A 84 -16.59 -32.04 -23.98
C ALA A 84 -16.03 -30.81 -23.26
N THR A 85 -16.14 -29.62 -23.85
CA THR A 85 -15.70 -28.35 -23.26
C THR A 85 -16.48 -28.04 -21.98
N LEU A 86 -17.81 -28.18 -22.02
CA LEU A 86 -18.66 -27.98 -20.84
C LEU A 86 -18.31 -28.98 -19.73
N CYS A 87 -18.12 -30.26 -20.06
CA CYS A 87 -17.71 -31.27 -19.07
C CYS A 87 -16.34 -30.96 -18.44
N VAL A 88 -15.36 -30.50 -19.24
CA VAL A 88 -14.04 -30.11 -18.73
C VAL A 88 -14.13 -28.88 -17.84
N LYS A 89 -14.87 -27.84 -18.25
CA LYS A 89 -15.14 -26.66 -17.43
C LYS A 89 -15.75 -27.07 -16.09
N GLU A 90 -16.84 -27.83 -16.12
CA GLU A 90 -17.59 -28.24 -14.94
C GLU A 90 -16.73 -29.08 -13.96
N GLU A 91 -15.89 -29.99 -14.46
CA GLU A 91 -15.00 -30.78 -13.59
C GLU A 91 -13.85 -29.95 -13.00
N ILE A 92 -13.38 -28.92 -13.72
CA ILE A 92 -12.39 -27.96 -13.17
C ILE A 92 -13.04 -27.06 -12.12
N GLU A 93 -14.25 -26.54 -12.36
CA GLU A 93 -15.00 -25.67 -11.45
C GLU A 93 -15.37 -26.38 -10.15
N ASN A 94 -15.84 -27.62 -10.24
CA ASN A 94 -16.28 -28.40 -9.09
C ASN A 94 -15.16 -29.17 -8.38
N SER A 95 -13.89 -28.94 -8.76
CA SER A 95 -12.75 -29.63 -8.18
C SER A 95 -12.57 -29.28 -6.69
N TYR A 96 -12.32 -30.30 -5.87
CA TYR A 96 -11.96 -30.10 -4.45
C TYR A 96 -10.51 -29.67 -4.27
N LEU A 97 -9.68 -29.70 -5.32
CA LEU A 97 -8.24 -29.44 -5.28
C LEU A 97 -7.89 -27.95 -5.38
N TRP A 98 -8.73 -27.16 -6.03
CA TRP A 98 -8.50 -25.74 -6.28
C TRP A 98 -9.81 -24.95 -6.25
N THR A 99 -9.70 -23.64 -6.34
CA THR A 99 -10.80 -22.72 -6.64
C THR A 99 -10.42 -21.96 -7.91
N PRO A 100 -11.13 -22.17 -9.04
CA PRO A 100 -10.86 -21.44 -10.26
C PRO A 100 -11.44 -20.03 -10.19
N TYR A 101 -10.79 -19.09 -10.87
CA TYR A 101 -11.31 -17.76 -11.12
C TYR A 101 -10.72 -17.18 -12.41
N TYR A 102 -11.44 -16.24 -13.02
CA TYR A 102 -11.02 -15.53 -14.23
C TYR A 102 -11.63 -14.13 -14.24
N PHE A 103 -11.15 -13.31 -15.16
CA PHE A 103 -11.69 -11.98 -15.43
C PHE A 103 -11.43 -11.59 -16.88
N LEU A 104 -12.20 -10.62 -17.36
CA LEU A 104 -12.07 -10.05 -18.70
C LEU A 104 -12.17 -8.52 -18.62
N TRP A 105 -11.20 -7.85 -19.24
CA TRP A 105 -11.26 -6.41 -19.45
C TRP A 105 -12.22 -6.05 -20.57
N LEU A 106 -13.00 -5.00 -20.36
CA LEU A 106 -13.92 -4.48 -21.36
C LEU A 106 -13.92 -2.95 -21.33
N GLU A 107 -14.21 -2.34 -22.47
CA GLU A 107 -14.38 -0.88 -22.56
C GLU A 107 -15.87 -0.56 -22.57
N LEU A 108 -16.30 0.25 -21.62
CA LEU A 108 -17.66 0.77 -21.53
C LEU A 108 -17.72 2.15 -22.20
N PRO A 109 -18.66 2.36 -23.14
CA PRO A 109 -18.82 3.65 -23.81
C PRO A 109 -19.05 4.77 -22.79
N ARG A 110 -18.30 5.87 -22.89
CA ARG A 110 -18.46 7.01 -21.96
C ARG A 110 -19.90 7.52 -21.88
N GLU A 111 -20.64 7.43 -22.98
CA GLU A 111 -22.02 7.92 -23.15
C GLU A 111 -23.03 7.25 -22.21
N ILE A 112 -22.70 6.10 -21.60
CA ILE A 112 -23.59 5.44 -20.64
C ILE A 112 -23.54 6.07 -19.25
N PHE A 113 -22.53 6.91 -18.98
CA PHE A 113 -22.30 7.51 -17.67
C PHE A 113 -22.75 8.97 -17.61
N VAL A 114 -23.02 9.47 -16.40
CA VAL A 114 -23.49 10.83 -16.15
C VAL A 114 -22.57 11.89 -16.76
N ASP A 115 -23.13 13.01 -17.24
CA ASP A 115 -22.37 14.07 -17.92
C ASP A 115 -21.37 14.76 -16.99
N GLU A 116 -21.60 14.74 -15.68
CA GLU A 116 -20.72 15.33 -14.65
C GLU A 116 -19.37 14.60 -14.51
N LEU A 117 -19.28 13.34 -14.95
CA LEU A 117 -18.04 12.58 -14.88
C LEU A 117 -17.01 13.18 -15.84
N SER A 118 -15.80 13.50 -15.36
CA SER A 118 -14.76 14.13 -16.18
C SER A 118 -14.43 13.31 -17.45
N SER A 119 -14.16 13.97 -18.58
CA SER A 119 -13.67 13.31 -19.80
C SER A 119 -12.33 12.59 -19.58
N ASP A 120 -11.56 13.04 -18.58
CA ASP A 120 -10.24 12.51 -18.25
C ASP A 120 -10.28 11.56 -17.04
N PHE A 121 -11.47 11.05 -16.68
CA PHE A 121 -11.68 10.21 -15.50
C PHE A 121 -10.75 8.98 -15.51
N GLU A 122 -10.54 8.33 -16.66
CA GLU A 122 -9.60 7.19 -16.77
C GLU A 122 -8.18 7.55 -17.23
N VAL A 123 -8.05 8.60 -18.06
CA VAL A 123 -6.86 8.88 -18.90
C VAL A 123 -5.57 9.07 -18.09
N GLN A 124 -5.66 9.31 -16.79
CA GLN A 124 -4.51 9.57 -15.93
C GLN A 124 -3.90 8.31 -15.25
N PHE A 125 -4.50 7.12 -15.35
CA PHE A 125 -4.09 5.97 -14.52
C PHE A 125 -3.98 4.60 -15.22
N ALA A 126 -4.31 4.48 -16.51
CA ALA A 126 -4.18 3.22 -17.25
C ALA A 126 -2.72 2.93 -17.67
N ILE A 127 -1.89 2.44 -16.73
CA ILE A 127 -0.47 2.14 -16.99
C ILE A 127 -0.29 0.93 -17.94
N GLN A 128 -1.24 -0.02 -17.93
CA GLN A 128 -1.12 -1.29 -18.69
C GLN A 128 -2.01 -1.37 -19.93
N ASN A 129 -3.00 -0.48 -20.05
CA ASN A 129 -3.83 -0.37 -21.24
C ASN A 129 -3.89 1.10 -21.69
N PRO A 130 -2.82 1.61 -22.32
CA PRO A 130 -2.79 3.00 -22.78
C PRO A 130 -3.90 3.20 -23.80
N GLN A 131 -4.97 3.86 -23.38
CA GLN A 131 -6.06 4.19 -24.27
C GLN A 131 -5.53 5.10 -25.40
N ALA A 132 -6.03 4.87 -26.62
CA ALA A 132 -5.68 5.72 -27.75
C ALA A 132 -6.01 7.19 -27.43
N PRO A 133 -5.18 8.16 -27.84
CA PRO A 133 -5.46 9.57 -27.59
C PRO A 133 -6.86 9.96 -28.07
N GLY A 134 -7.71 10.41 -27.14
CA GLY A 134 -9.12 10.77 -27.41
C GLY A 134 -10.15 9.68 -27.10
N ASN A 135 -9.74 8.49 -26.66
CA ASN A 135 -10.66 7.53 -26.05
C ASN A 135 -10.95 7.97 -24.60
N THR A 136 -12.23 8.19 -24.31
CA THR A 136 -12.76 8.61 -23.01
C THR A 136 -13.61 7.53 -22.37
N ASN A 137 -13.60 6.31 -22.93
CA ASN A 137 -14.32 5.17 -22.41
C ASN A 137 -13.87 4.83 -20.99
N ILE A 138 -14.75 4.16 -20.26
CA ILE A 138 -14.47 3.70 -18.90
C ILE A 138 -14.13 2.21 -18.98
N SER A 139 -13.05 1.79 -18.35
CA SER A 139 -12.70 0.38 -18.25
C SER A 139 -13.65 -0.29 -17.26
N GLY A 140 -14.20 -1.40 -17.73
CA GLY A 140 -14.95 -2.35 -16.94
C GLY A 140 -14.19 -3.65 -16.81
N ILE A 141 -14.65 -4.47 -15.88
CA ILE A 141 -14.12 -5.81 -15.69
C ILE A 141 -15.25 -6.79 -15.40
N GLU A 142 -15.35 -7.81 -16.23
CA GLU A 142 -16.14 -9.00 -15.89
C GLU A 142 -15.29 -9.89 -15.00
N ILE A 143 -15.85 -10.39 -13.93
CA ILE A 143 -15.14 -11.25 -12.97
C ILE A 143 -15.92 -12.53 -12.72
N SER A 144 -15.25 -13.65 -12.46
CA SER A 144 -15.90 -14.87 -11.96
C SER A 144 -16.37 -14.74 -10.50
N GLU A 145 -17.33 -15.57 -10.08
CA GLU A 145 -17.93 -15.59 -8.73
C GLU A 145 -16.91 -15.57 -7.58
N HIS A 146 -15.85 -16.35 -7.69
CA HIS A 146 -14.90 -16.51 -6.58
C HIS A 146 -13.87 -15.39 -6.48
N LEU A 147 -13.75 -14.52 -7.49
CA LEU A 147 -12.65 -13.57 -7.60
C LEU A 147 -12.61 -12.56 -6.45
N LEU A 148 -13.74 -11.90 -6.14
CA LEU A 148 -13.77 -10.90 -5.05
C LEU A 148 -13.36 -11.51 -3.71
N THR A 149 -13.88 -12.71 -3.42
CA THR A 149 -13.62 -13.41 -2.17
C THR A 149 -12.17 -13.88 -2.09
N LEU A 150 -11.66 -14.52 -3.14
CA LEU A 150 -10.27 -15.02 -3.19
C LEU A 150 -9.23 -13.91 -3.09
N GLN A 151 -9.50 -12.75 -3.71
CA GLN A 151 -8.60 -11.60 -3.67
C GLN A 151 -8.90 -10.65 -2.50
N ASN A 152 -9.86 -10.99 -1.62
CA ASN A 152 -10.28 -10.19 -0.47
C ASN A 152 -10.58 -8.72 -0.86
N ILE A 153 -11.23 -8.55 -2.02
CA ILE A 153 -11.75 -7.27 -2.49
C ILE A 153 -13.05 -7.00 -1.75
N LYS A 154 -13.14 -5.83 -1.11
CA LYS A 154 -14.23 -5.50 -0.19
C LYS A 154 -15.15 -4.43 -0.72
N ILE A 155 -16.40 -4.53 -0.29
CA ILE A 155 -17.45 -3.56 -0.55
C ILE A 155 -17.49 -2.55 0.59
N HIS A 156 -17.41 -1.27 0.24
CA HIS A 156 -17.60 -0.14 1.13
C HIS A 156 -19.07 0.05 1.49
N GLU A 157 -19.94 0.03 0.47
CA GLU A 157 -21.37 0.30 0.56
C GLU A 157 -22.14 -0.60 -0.41
N GLY A 158 -23.33 -1.07 -0.02
CA GLY A 158 -24.14 -2.00 -0.81
C GLY A 158 -23.83 -3.47 -0.52
N TRP A 159 -23.87 -4.31 -1.55
CA TRP A 159 -23.64 -5.76 -1.43
C TRP A 159 -22.76 -6.31 -2.57
N ALA A 160 -22.12 -7.46 -2.31
CA ALA A 160 -21.28 -8.17 -3.30
C ALA A 160 -22.09 -9.22 -4.05
N PHE A 161 -21.71 -9.53 -5.28
CA PHE A 161 -22.41 -10.51 -6.11
C PHE A 161 -22.67 -11.85 -5.42
N THR A 162 -23.81 -12.43 -5.75
CA THR A 162 -24.29 -13.75 -5.34
C THR A 162 -24.25 -14.71 -6.53
N HIS A 163 -24.35 -16.01 -6.27
CA HIS A 163 -24.35 -17.03 -7.32
C HIS A 163 -25.43 -16.79 -8.40
N ASP A 164 -26.62 -16.35 -7.99
CA ASP A 164 -27.74 -16.08 -8.91
C ASP A 164 -27.42 -14.96 -9.93
N ASP A 165 -26.51 -14.04 -9.59
CA ASP A 165 -26.10 -12.94 -10.47
C ASP A 165 -25.20 -13.39 -11.63
N TYR A 166 -24.64 -14.61 -11.53
CA TYR A 166 -23.81 -15.22 -12.58
C TYR A 166 -24.62 -16.15 -13.50
N ASP A 167 -25.59 -16.86 -12.92
CA ASP A 167 -26.36 -17.91 -13.59
C ASP A 167 -27.41 -17.35 -14.57
N VAL A 168 -28.07 -16.24 -14.21
CA VAL A 168 -29.22 -15.72 -14.95
C VAL A 168 -28.91 -14.35 -15.51
N ILE A 169 -28.96 -14.21 -16.85
CA ILE A 169 -29.04 -12.89 -17.49
C ILE A 169 -30.41 -12.30 -17.15
N SER A 170 -30.46 -11.55 -16.06
CA SER A 170 -31.65 -10.84 -15.61
C SER A 170 -31.93 -9.64 -16.53
N GLU A 171 -33.15 -9.09 -16.45
CA GLU A 171 -33.49 -7.84 -17.15
C GLU A 171 -32.62 -6.66 -16.67
N THR A 172 -32.04 -6.76 -15.47
CA THR A 172 -31.24 -5.71 -14.84
C THR A 172 -29.97 -6.28 -14.24
N CYS A 173 -28.83 -6.00 -14.86
CA CYS A 173 -27.54 -6.51 -14.43
C CYS A 173 -27.03 -5.76 -13.19
N PRO A 174 -26.69 -6.45 -12.09
CA PRO A 174 -26.07 -5.80 -10.95
C PRO A 174 -24.62 -5.43 -11.31
N ILE A 175 -24.22 -4.20 -11.00
CA ILE A 175 -22.85 -3.71 -11.19
C ILE A 175 -22.30 -3.15 -9.88
N ILE A 176 -21.01 -3.35 -9.66
CA ILE A 176 -20.27 -2.76 -8.55
C ILE A 176 -19.33 -1.72 -9.14
N MET A 177 -19.30 -0.51 -8.57
CA MET A 177 -18.41 0.54 -9.02
C MET A 177 -17.22 0.72 -8.08
N GLY A 178 -16.11 1.20 -8.63
CA GLY A 178 -14.96 1.63 -7.84
C GLY A 178 -15.27 2.83 -6.93
N TYR A 179 -14.41 3.05 -5.93
CA TYR A 179 -14.60 4.09 -4.92
C TYR A 179 -14.74 5.51 -5.49
N ASP A 180 -14.05 5.84 -6.59
CA ASP A 180 -14.08 7.18 -7.20
C ASP A 180 -15.42 7.51 -7.89
N PHE A 181 -16.34 6.55 -8.02
CA PHE A 181 -17.69 6.78 -8.54
C PHE A 181 -18.68 7.29 -7.49
N ILE A 182 -18.39 7.16 -6.19
CA ILE A 182 -19.27 7.59 -5.09
C ILE A 182 -19.75 9.06 -5.22
N PRO A 183 -18.97 10.04 -5.70
CA PRO A 183 -19.46 11.40 -5.87
C PRO A 183 -20.53 11.57 -6.96
N TYR A 184 -20.73 10.58 -7.81
CA TYR A 184 -21.54 10.65 -9.03
C TYR A 184 -22.75 9.72 -9.03
N TYR A 185 -22.73 8.67 -8.20
CA TYR A 185 -23.74 7.61 -8.16
C TYR A 185 -24.07 7.22 -6.72
N ASP A 186 -25.30 6.77 -6.52
CA ASP A 186 -25.78 6.15 -5.28
C ASP A 186 -26.13 4.67 -5.51
N VAL A 187 -26.15 3.87 -4.44
CA VAL A 187 -26.62 2.48 -4.51
C VAL A 187 -28.11 2.45 -4.87
N GLY A 188 -28.47 1.69 -5.90
CA GLY A 188 -29.80 1.60 -6.49
C GLY A 188 -29.99 2.43 -7.77
N ASP A 189 -28.97 3.19 -8.19
CA ASP A 189 -29.02 3.93 -9.45
C ASP A 189 -29.07 2.99 -10.66
N ILE A 190 -29.84 3.36 -11.68
CA ILE A 190 -30.02 2.56 -12.90
C ILE A 190 -29.39 3.26 -14.10
N ILE A 191 -28.46 2.56 -14.75
CA ILE A 191 -27.85 2.94 -16.04
C ILE A 191 -28.58 2.20 -17.15
N ILE A 192 -28.97 2.92 -18.21
CA ILE A 192 -29.70 2.35 -19.35
C ILE A 192 -28.88 2.52 -20.63
N PHE A 193 -28.59 1.42 -21.31
CA PHE A 193 -27.90 1.41 -22.59
C PHE A 193 -28.52 0.38 -23.53
N GLU A 194 -28.89 0.78 -24.75
CA GLU A 194 -29.47 -0.12 -25.78
C GLU A 194 -30.61 -1.04 -25.27
N ASN A 195 -31.53 -0.49 -24.46
CA ASN A 195 -32.64 -1.19 -23.78
C ASN A 195 -32.24 -2.20 -22.70
N ARG A 196 -30.96 -2.26 -22.34
CA ARG A 196 -30.44 -3.03 -21.22
C ARG A 196 -30.28 -2.12 -20.00
N LYS A 197 -30.55 -2.65 -18.80
CA LYS A 197 -30.49 -1.91 -17.53
C LYS A 197 -29.38 -2.47 -16.66
N ALA A 198 -28.55 -1.62 -16.08
CA ALA A 198 -27.60 -2.00 -15.05
C ALA A 198 -27.92 -1.25 -13.76
N GLU A 199 -27.95 -1.94 -12.63
CA GLU A 199 -28.21 -1.36 -11.32
C GLU A 199 -26.92 -1.30 -10.50
N VAL A 200 -26.60 -0.13 -9.94
CA VAL A 200 -25.46 0.05 -9.04
C VAL A 200 -25.80 -0.60 -7.70
N VAL A 201 -25.25 -1.79 -7.43
CA VAL A 201 -25.56 -2.56 -6.22
C VAL A 201 -24.55 -2.36 -5.08
N GLY A 202 -23.40 -1.75 -5.39
CA GLY A 202 -22.41 -1.40 -4.38
C GLY A 202 -21.19 -0.67 -4.90
N PHE A 203 -20.38 -0.19 -3.95
CA PHE A 203 -19.10 0.47 -4.18
C PHE A 203 -17.98 -0.26 -3.48
N LEU A 204 -16.81 -0.35 -4.10
CA LEU A 204 -15.60 -0.91 -3.50
C LEU A 204 -15.01 0.00 -2.40
N GLU A 205 -14.23 -0.59 -1.49
CA GLU A 205 -13.36 0.18 -0.59
C GLU A 205 -12.28 0.97 -1.37
N ASP A 206 -11.89 2.14 -0.86
CA ASP A 206 -10.78 2.95 -1.39
C ASP A 206 -9.48 2.14 -1.44
N ASN A 207 -8.72 2.28 -2.52
CA ASN A 207 -7.50 1.54 -2.82
C ASN A 207 -7.76 0.03 -2.98
N ALA A 208 -8.85 -0.34 -3.65
CA ALA A 208 -9.07 -1.71 -4.12
C ALA A 208 -8.16 -2.00 -5.33
N PHE A 209 -7.55 -3.19 -5.37
CA PHE A 209 -6.77 -3.62 -6.55
C PHE A 209 -7.01 -5.09 -6.84
N LEU A 210 -6.93 -5.41 -8.12
CA LEU A 210 -6.93 -6.73 -8.70
C LEU A 210 -5.50 -7.19 -9.00
N GLU A 211 -5.20 -8.43 -8.68
CA GLU A 211 -3.98 -9.11 -9.13
C GLU A 211 -4.23 -9.76 -10.51
N VAL A 212 -3.54 -9.26 -11.53
CA VAL A 212 -3.64 -9.71 -12.93
C VAL A 212 -2.56 -10.74 -13.24
N ASP A 213 -1.34 -10.48 -12.80
CA ASP A 213 -0.17 -11.34 -12.97
C ASP A 213 0.88 -11.10 -11.86
N GLU A 214 1.98 -11.87 -11.88
CA GLU A 214 3.09 -11.88 -10.91
C GLU A 214 3.80 -10.54 -10.63
N ALA A 215 3.50 -9.47 -11.37
CA ALA A 215 4.10 -8.15 -11.14
C ALA A 215 3.08 -7.00 -11.18
N ASP A 216 1.83 -7.32 -11.53
CA ASP A 216 0.89 -6.36 -12.05
C ASP A 216 -0.37 -6.34 -11.17
N MET A 217 -0.45 -5.29 -10.36
CA MET A 217 -1.66 -4.92 -9.65
C MET A 217 -2.39 -3.81 -10.40
N PHE A 218 -3.69 -3.98 -10.55
CA PHE A 218 -4.56 -3.04 -11.24
C PHE A 218 -5.52 -2.38 -10.25
N ASN A 219 -5.50 -1.05 -10.17
CA ASN A 219 -6.38 -0.29 -9.28
C ASN A 219 -7.83 -0.35 -9.78
N LEU A 220 -8.77 -0.63 -8.87
CA LEU A 220 -10.19 -0.80 -9.18
C LEU A 220 -11.04 0.43 -8.83
N ASP A 221 -10.45 1.50 -8.29
CA ASP A 221 -11.19 2.66 -7.78
C ASP A 221 -11.97 3.39 -8.88
N ARG A 222 -11.55 3.25 -10.14
CA ARG A 222 -12.21 3.84 -11.33
C ARG A 222 -12.79 2.81 -12.28
N GLN A 223 -13.01 1.58 -11.83
CA GLN A 223 -13.51 0.50 -12.66
C GLN A 223 -14.98 0.21 -12.38
N VAL A 224 -15.67 -0.31 -13.40
CA VAL A 224 -17.00 -0.91 -13.24
C VAL A 224 -16.86 -2.44 -13.29
N ILE A 225 -17.25 -3.11 -12.22
CA ILE A 225 -17.19 -4.55 -12.09
C ILE A 225 -18.55 -5.14 -12.43
N LEU A 226 -18.56 -6.18 -13.26
CA LEU A 226 -19.77 -6.91 -13.67
C LEU A 226 -19.60 -8.41 -13.40
N PRO A 227 -20.68 -9.14 -13.07
CA PRO A 227 -20.62 -10.59 -12.92
C PRO A 227 -20.58 -11.29 -14.28
N ARG A 228 -21.13 -10.66 -15.33
CA ARG A 228 -21.20 -11.22 -16.69
C ARG A 228 -21.21 -10.13 -17.76
N LEU A 229 -20.73 -10.44 -18.97
CA LEU A 229 -20.83 -9.56 -20.14
C LEU A 229 -22.28 -9.18 -20.47
N PHE A 230 -22.71 -8.06 -19.92
CA PHE A 230 -24.08 -7.56 -20.10
C PHE A 230 -24.21 -6.50 -21.20
N PHE A 231 -23.12 -5.87 -21.63
CA PHE A 231 -23.17 -4.79 -22.62
C PHE A 231 -22.83 -5.24 -24.05
N LEU A 232 -22.54 -6.53 -24.28
CA LEU A 232 -22.24 -7.08 -25.60
C LEU A 232 -23.43 -7.89 -26.16
N ASP A 233 -23.65 -7.81 -27.47
CA ASP A 233 -24.81 -8.42 -28.13
C ASP A 233 -24.77 -9.96 -28.02
N GLU A 234 -25.87 -10.59 -27.58
CA GLU A 234 -25.96 -12.05 -27.38
C GLU A 234 -25.76 -12.82 -28.70
N ASN A 235 -26.01 -12.15 -29.83
CA ASN A 235 -25.82 -12.72 -31.17
C ASN A 235 -24.36 -12.82 -31.61
N GLU A 236 -23.42 -12.16 -30.94
CA GLU A 236 -21.99 -12.22 -31.26
C GLU A 236 -21.26 -13.34 -30.49
N THR A 237 -21.76 -13.76 -29.32
CA THR A 237 -21.16 -14.86 -28.56
C THR A 237 -21.71 -16.22 -29.00
N MET A 238 -21.22 -16.72 -30.13
CA MET A 238 -21.39 -18.13 -30.53
C MET A 238 -20.63 -19.11 -29.61
N SER A 239 -19.89 -18.58 -28.63
CA SER A 239 -18.98 -19.27 -27.70
C SER A 239 -19.51 -19.18 -26.26
N ASP A 240 -19.25 -20.19 -25.43
CA ASP A 240 -19.48 -20.11 -23.99
C ASP A 240 -18.36 -19.28 -23.33
N SER A 241 -18.67 -18.04 -22.94
CA SER A 241 -17.72 -17.04 -22.42
C SER A 241 -16.90 -17.57 -21.26
N ASP A 242 -17.55 -18.24 -20.32
CA ASP A 242 -16.92 -18.73 -19.09
C ASP A 242 -15.94 -19.86 -19.40
N SER A 243 -16.33 -20.80 -20.28
CA SER A 243 -15.46 -21.88 -20.75
C SER A 243 -14.23 -21.30 -21.44
N LEU A 244 -14.44 -20.31 -22.31
CA LEU A 244 -13.35 -19.62 -23.01
C LEU A 244 -12.41 -18.95 -22.01
N LEU A 245 -12.93 -18.11 -21.12
CA LEU A 245 -12.12 -17.35 -20.16
C LEU A 245 -11.38 -18.25 -19.18
N LEU A 246 -12.03 -19.30 -18.66
CA LEU A 246 -11.39 -20.25 -17.76
C LEU A 246 -10.27 -21.02 -18.46
N LEU A 247 -10.51 -21.53 -19.67
CA LEU A 247 -9.60 -22.45 -20.34
C LEU A 247 -8.51 -21.74 -21.17
N THR A 248 -8.64 -20.44 -21.46
CA THR A 248 -7.66 -19.66 -22.24
C THR A 248 -6.92 -18.58 -21.44
N GLY A 249 -7.12 -18.52 -20.13
CA GLY A 249 -6.39 -17.58 -19.27
C GLY A 249 -6.78 -17.61 -17.79
N GLY A 250 -7.72 -18.49 -17.41
CA GLY A 250 -8.18 -18.63 -16.04
C GLY A 250 -7.08 -19.07 -15.08
N ILE A 251 -7.33 -18.84 -13.80
CA ILE A 251 -6.38 -19.06 -12.72
C ILE A 251 -6.96 -20.08 -11.75
N LEU A 252 -6.17 -21.09 -11.40
CA LEU A 252 -6.49 -22.09 -10.38
C LEU A 252 -5.75 -21.75 -9.10
N SER A 253 -6.48 -21.43 -8.03
CA SER A 253 -5.93 -21.22 -6.70
C SER A 253 -5.92 -22.54 -5.92
N LEU A 254 -4.75 -23.12 -5.65
CA LEU A 254 -4.66 -24.43 -5.01
C LEU A 254 -5.03 -24.43 -3.53
N LYS A 255 -5.85 -25.42 -3.14
CA LYS A 255 -6.16 -25.69 -1.72
C LYS A 255 -5.05 -26.52 -1.05
N ASP A 256 -4.35 -27.37 -1.80
CA ASP A 256 -3.13 -28.09 -1.36
C ASP A 256 -1.94 -27.78 -2.28
N PRO A 257 -0.86 -27.14 -1.77
CA PRO A 257 0.34 -26.84 -2.56
C PRO A 257 1.09 -28.06 -3.12
N LYS A 258 0.80 -29.28 -2.65
CA LYS A 258 1.45 -30.51 -3.14
C LYS A 258 0.78 -31.10 -4.38
N THR A 259 -0.37 -30.56 -4.78
CA THR A 259 -1.11 -31.06 -5.94
C THR A 259 -0.32 -30.82 -7.22
N ASP A 260 -0.11 -31.89 -7.99
CA ASP A 260 0.41 -31.77 -9.35
C ASP A 260 -0.74 -31.36 -10.29
N VAL A 261 -0.91 -30.04 -10.45
CA VAL A 261 -1.99 -29.45 -11.26
C VAL A 261 -1.95 -29.93 -12.71
N GLN A 262 -0.75 -30.07 -13.27
CA GLN A 262 -0.61 -30.50 -14.66
C GLN A 262 -1.05 -31.95 -14.84
N GLU A 263 -0.74 -32.83 -13.88
CA GLU A 263 -1.21 -34.22 -13.91
C GLU A 263 -2.73 -34.31 -13.78
N GLU A 264 -3.33 -33.58 -12.84
CA GLU A 264 -4.77 -33.61 -12.60
C GLU A 264 -5.57 -33.03 -13.77
N ILE A 265 -5.13 -31.92 -14.36
CA ILE A 265 -5.76 -31.36 -15.56
C ILE A 265 -5.62 -32.31 -16.75
N ASN A 266 -4.48 -32.99 -16.90
CA ASN A 266 -4.31 -34.01 -17.95
C ASN A 266 -5.27 -35.19 -17.77
N LYS A 267 -5.60 -35.59 -16.53
CA LYS A 267 -6.62 -36.63 -16.26
C LYS A 267 -8.00 -36.17 -16.72
N ILE A 268 -8.38 -34.92 -16.43
CA ILE A 268 -9.66 -34.34 -16.82
C ILE A 268 -9.77 -34.26 -18.35
N THR A 269 -8.79 -33.70 -19.04
CA THR A 269 -8.83 -33.57 -20.50
C THR A 269 -8.81 -34.94 -21.20
N SER A 270 -8.00 -35.89 -20.70
CA SER A 270 -7.94 -37.26 -21.26
C SER A 270 -9.25 -38.03 -21.08
N LYS A 271 -9.98 -37.80 -19.97
CA LYS A 271 -11.27 -38.44 -19.68
C LYS A 271 -12.33 -38.06 -20.71
N TYR A 272 -12.34 -36.81 -21.18
CA TYR A 272 -13.31 -36.31 -22.15
C TYR A 272 -12.78 -36.22 -23.59
N GLY A 273 -11.51 -36.57 -23.83
CA GLY A 273 -10.87 -36.43 -25.13
C GLY A 273 -10.73 -34.97 -25.58
N TRP A 274 -10.56 -34.06 -24.63
CA TRP A 274 -10.29 -32.64 -24.90
C TRP A 274 -8.80 -32.43 -25.20
N TYR A 275 -8.45 -31.31 -25.84
CA TYR A 275 -7.06 -30.95 -26.09
C TYR A 275 -6.20 -30.85 -24.82
N PRO A 276 -4.87 -30.89 -24.95
CA PRO A 276 -3.99 -30.63 -23.82
C PRO A 276 -4.15 -29.20 -23.30
N ILE A 277 -4.13 -29.06 -21.99
CA ILE A 277 -4.13 -27.78 -21.31
C ILE A 277 -2.78 -27.61 -20.62
N LYS A 278 -2.10 -26.49 -20.91
CA LYS A 278 -0.87 -26.10 -20.26
C LYS A 278 -1.18 -25.36 -18.97
N CYS A 279 -0.64 -25.87 -17.86
CA CYS A 279 -0.71 -25.22 -16.56
C CYS A 279 0.63 -24.54 -16.29
N ILE A 280 0.62 -23.22 -16.20
CA ILE A 280 1.81 -22.42 -15.90
C ILE A 280 1.69 -21.98 -14.44
N PRO A 281 2.59 -22.39 -13.52
CA PRO A 281 2.57 -21.86 -12.18
C PRO A 281 2.74 -20.34 -12.27
N PHE A 282 1.98 -19.60 -11.46
CA PHE A 282 2.42 -18.28 -11.04
C PHE A 282 3.68 -18.54 -10.24
N ASP A 283 4.83 -18.46 -10.90
CA ASP A 283 6.12 -18.60 -10.27
C ASP A 283 6.34 -17.35 -9.43
N GLY A 284 5.81 -17.40 -8.21
CA GLY A 284 6.06 -16.41 -7.19
C GLY A 284 7.54 -16.22 -6.89
N SER A 285 8.51 -16.73 -7.66
CA SER A 285 9.90 -16.27 -7.63
C SER A 285 10.00 -14.74 -7.68
N ALA A 286 9.14 -14.02 -8.41
CA ALA A 286 9.13 -12.55 -8.37
C ALA A 286 8.73 -12.01 -6.98
N TYR A 287 7.65 -12.51 -6.36
CA TYR A 287 7.14 -12.05 -5.05
C TYR A 287 7.74 -12.72 -3.81
N SER A 288 8.26 -13.93 -3.91
CA SER A 288 8.99 -14.65 -2.87
C SER A 288 10.43 -14.18 -2.84
N ASN A 289 11.06 -13.90 -3.99
CA ASN A 289 12.33 -13.17 -3.99
C ASN A 289 12.13 -11.73 -3.59
N THR A 290 11.12 -10.99 -4.08
CA THR A 290 10.88 -9.62 -3.58
C THR A 290 10.35 -9.61 -2.15
N GLY A 291 9.70 -10.65 -1.65
CA GLY A 291 9.26 -10.80 -0.26
C GLY A 291 10.42 -11.10 0.68
N ILE A 292 11.34 -11.99 0.28
CA ILE A 292 12.61 -12.23 0.98
C ILE A 292 13.53 -11.01 0.87
N VAL A 293 13.59 -10.35 -0.29
CA VAL A 293 14.36 -9.11 -0.52
C VAL A 293 13.72 -7.95 0.23
N SER A 294 12.39 -7.86 0.34
CA SER A 294 11.67 -6.83 1.10
C SER A 294 11.83 -7.05 2.59
N GLN A 295 11.70 -8.28 3.10
CA GLN A 295 12.00 -8.57 4.51
C GLN A 295 13.47 -8.30 4.86
N LYS A 296 14.41 -8.69 3.98
CA LYS A 296 15.84 -8.36 4.15
C LYS A 296 16.09 -6.86 4.03
N ASN A 297 15.41 -6.15 3.13
CA ASN A 297 15.54 -4.70 2.97
C ASN A 297 14.94 -3.95 4.17
N ILE A 298 13.81 -4.39 4.72
CA ILE A 298 13.24 -3.86 5.97
C ILE A 298 14.21 -4.10 7.12
N ALA A 299 14.78 -5.31 7.23
CA ALA A 299 15.78 -5.62 8.26
C ALA A 299 17.05 -4.77 8.11
N LEU A 300 17.54 -4.56 6.89
CA LEU A 300 18.69 -3.70 6.59
C LEU A 300 18.38 -2.22 6.85
N LEU A 301 17.20 -1.73 6.49
CA LEU A 301 16.75 -0.36 6.77
C LEU A 301 16.56 -0.13 8.28
N LEU A 302 16.00 -1.10 8.99
CA LEU A 302 15.87 -1.07 10.45
C LEU A 302 17.24 -1.08 11.13
N PHE A 303 18.17 -1.92 10.65
CA PHE A 303 19.55 -1.91 11.12
C PHE A 303 20.23 -0.56 10.86
N LEU A 304 20.09 0.00 9.66
CA LEU A 304 20.64 1.31 9.29
C LEU A 304 20.05 2.43 10.15
N ALA A 305 18.75 2.39 10.45
CA ALA A 305 18.09 3.36 11.31
C ALA A 305 18.56 3.25 12.78
N ILE A 306 18.75 2.04 13.31
CA ILE A 306 19.32 1.83 14.64
C ILE A 306 20.74 2.39 14.71
N VAL A 307 21.59 2.06 13.73
CA VAL A 307 22.98 2.55 13.66
C VAL A 307 23.00 4.08 13.56
N SER A 308 22.17 4.67 12.69
CA SER A 308 22.05 6.11 12.54
C SER A 308 21.55 6.79 13.82
N GLY A 309 20.54 6.21 14.48
CA GLY A 309 20.01 6.69 15.76
C GLY A 309 21.05 6.65 16.89
N LEU A 310 21.88 5.59 16.95
CA LEU A 310 22.98 5.50 17.89
C LEU A 310 24.08 6.54 17.62
N LEU A 311 24.42 6.77 16.34
CA LEU A 311 25.39 7.79 15.95
C LEU A 311 24.89 9.19 16.30
N CYS A 312 23.62 9.49 16.02
CA CYS A 312 22.95 10.75 16.39
C CYS A 312 22.96 10.94 17.92
N LEU A 313 22.63 9.89 18.68
CA LEU A 313 22.68 9.93 20.14
C LEU A 313 24.07 10.28 20.66
N VAL A 314 25.13 9.66 20.13
CA VAL A 314 26.52 9.95 20.53
C VAL A 314 26.93 11.37 20.11
N ALA A 315 26.58 11.79 18.89
CA ALA A 315 26.88 13.11 18.37
C ALA A 315 26.20 14.22 19.20
N LEU A 316 24.88 14.15 19.40
CA LEU A 316 24.11 15.06 20.25
C LEU A 316 24.67 15.08 21.67
N SER A 317 24.92 13.92 22.28
CA SER A 317 25.47 13.84 23.64
C SER A 317 26.80 14.58 23.75
N ASN A 318 27.69 14.41 22.78
CA ASN A 318 29.00 15.07 22.76
C ASN A 318 28.89 16.59 22.53
N ILE A 319 28.03 17.02 21.61
CA ILE A 319 27.79 18.44 21.34
C ILE A 319 27.22 19.13 22.59
N LEU A 320 26.19 18.53 23.20
CA LEU A 320 25.55 19.03 24.41
C LEU A 320 26.51 19.04 25.60
N TYR A 321 27.33 18.00 25.77
CA TYR A 321 28.34 17.94 26.83
C TYR A 321 29.38 19.05 26.67
N LYS A 322 29.98 19.21 25.48
CA LYS A 322 30.97 20.27 25.20
C LYS A 322 30.37 21.66 25.38
N ARG A 323 29.13 21.85 24.92
CA ARG A 323 28.41 23.11 25.11
C ARG A 323 28.19 23.42 26.58
N THR A 324 27.69 22.45 27.35
CA THR A 324 27.45 22.60 28.80
C THR A 324 28.76 22.89 29.56
N MET A 325 29.86 22.24 29.19
CA MET A 325 31.18 22.54 29.74
C MET A 325 31.61 23.99 29.47
N LYS A 326 31.38 24.50 28.26
CA LYS A 326 31.67 25.90 27.90
C LYS A 326 30.78 26.88 28.66
N GLU A 327 29.52 26.51 28.92
CA GLU A 327 28.54 27.33 29.64
C GLU A 327 28.64 27.24 31.18
N ARG A 328 29.50 26.36 31.72
CA ARG A 328 29.66 26.17 33.18
C ARG A 328 29.84 27.48 33.97
N PRO A 329 30.69 28.43 33.57
CA PRO A 329 30.84 29.70 34.29
C PRO A 329 29.52 30.47 34.42
N THR A 330 28.70 30.41 33.39
CA THR A 330 27.39 31.06 33.33
C THR A 330 26.35 30.34 34.18
N HIS A 331 26.41 29.00 34.24
CA HIS A 331 25.57 28.24 35.17
C HIS A 331 25.96 28.51 36.62
N CYS A 332 27.25 28.62 36.94
CA CYS A 332 27.72 28.98 38.27
C CYS A 332 27.24 30.37 38.70
N THR A 333 27.29 31.38 37.82
CA THR A 333 26.76 32.72 38.16
C THR A 333 25.24 32.73 38.35
N MET A 334 24.49 31.91 37.59
CA MET A 334 23.05 31.72 37.82
C MET A 334 22.76 31.07 39.19
N LEU A 335 23.53 30.04 39.57
CA LEU A 335 23.40 29.41 40.88
C LEU A 335 23.72 30.39 42.02
N LEU A 336 24.79 31.19 41.89
CA LEU A 336 25.18 32.22 42.87
C LEU A 336 24.13 33.33 43.03
N THR A 337 23.34 33.62 41.98
CA THR A 337 22.23 34.59 42.04
C THR A 337 20.93 33.99 42.56
N GLY A 338 20.95 32.74 43.04
CA GLY A 338 19.82 32.06 43.68
C GLY A 338 18.88 31.33 42.71
N ILE A 339 19.27 31.14 41.45
CA ILE A 339 18.47 30.34 40.50
C ILE A 339 18.71 28.85 40.79
N PRO A 340 17.68 28.06 41.10
CA PRO A 340 17.85 26.64 41.38
C PRO A 340 18.22 25.84 40.11
N LEU A 341 19.02 24.79 40.28
CA LEU A 341 19.56 23.94 39.20
C LEU A 341 18.47 23.36 38.29
N TRP A 342 17.30 23.01 38.84
CA TRP A 342 16.18 22.47 38.06
C TRP A 342 15.66 23.48 37.02
N LYS A 343 15.72 24.79 37.29
CA LYS A 343 15.31 25.82 36.30
C LYS A 343 16.31 25.92 35.16
N ILE A 344 17.60 25.71 35.43
CA ILE A 344 18.67 25.69 34.42
C ILE A 344 18.49 24.46 33.53
N ASN A 345 18.33 23.28 34.13
CA ASN A 345 18.10 22.02 33.41
C ASN A 345 16.80 22.07 32.59
N LEU A 346 15.71 22.60 33.15
CA LEU A 346 14.44 22.78 32.44
C LEU A 346 14.59 23.73 31.24
N SER A 347 15.41 24.78 31.37
CA SER A 347 15.67 25.68 30.25
C SER A 347 16.38 24.98 29.10
N LEU A 348 17.31 24.06 29.38
CA LEU A 348 17.98 23.27 28.36
C LEU A 348 17.01 22.26 27.72
N VAL A 349 16.11 21.65 28.49
CA VAL A 349 15.06 20.77 27.97
C VAL A 349 14.10 21.52 27.03
N ILE A 350 13.65 22.71 27.41
CA ILE A 350 12.78 23.55 26.56
C ILE A 350 13.48 23.93 25.26
N GLU A 351 14.76 24.28 25.33
CA GLU A 351 15.56 24.59 24.15
C GLU A 351 15.71 23.37 23.22
N MET A 352 15.95 22.18 23.77
CA MET A 352 16.01 20.95 22.99
C MET A 352 14.66 20.61 22.35
N ALA A 353 13.56 20.74 23.10
CA ALA A 353 12.22 20.52 22.56
C ALA A 353 11.90 21.48 21.39
N PHE A 354 12.36 22.73 21.47
CA PHE A 354 12.23 23.69 20.37
C PHE A 354 12.99 23.22 19.12
N TRP A 355 14.25 22.80 19.26
CA TRP A 355 15.03 22.31 18.12
C TRP A 355 14.49 21.01 17.53
N THR A 356 14.02 20.09 18.36
CA THR A 356 13.36 18.85 17.92
C THR A 356 12.07 19.14 17.16
N GLY A 357 11.27 20.11 17.60
CA GLY A 357 10.06 20.54 16.87
C GLY A 357 10.40 21.15 15.51
N LEU A 358 11.45 21.99 15.45
CA LEU A 358 11.89 22.62 14.19
C LEU A 358 12.42 21.58 13.18
N ALA A 359 13.07 20.52 13.66
CA ALA A 359 13.63 19.46 12.83
C ALA A 359 12.57 18.65 12.05
N ILE A 360 11.28 18.75 12.39
CA ILE A 360 10.18 18.09 11.68
C ILE A 360 9.80 18.81 10.40
N VAL A 361 10.05 20.13 10.31
CA VAL A 361 9.60 20.94 9.16
C VAL A 361 10.11 20.39 7.83
N PRO A 362 11.40 20.02 7.67
CA PRO A 362 11.89 19.41 6.43
C PRO A 362 11.21 18.08 6.08
N VAL A 363 10.85 17.28 7.09
CA VAL A 363 10.16 15.99 6.90
C VAL A 363 8.75 16.22 6.33
N VAL A 364 8.02 17.18 6.87
CA VAL A 364 6.67 17.52 6.38
C VAL A 364 6.73 18.05 4.96
N ILE A 365 7.68 18.94 4.66
CA ILE A 365 7.86 19.51 3.31
C ILE A 365 8.17 18.39 2.30
N LEU A 366 9.13 17.52 2.63
CA LEU A 366 9.52 16.41 1.75
C LEU A 366 8.36 15.44 1.52
N SER A 367 7.60 15.12 2.56
CA SER A 367 6.42 14.26 2.43
C SER A 367 5.35 14.85 1.52
N TYR A 368 5.06 16.15 1.62
CA TYR A 368 4.06 16.79 0.75
C TYR A 368 4.55 16.93 -0.69
N TYR A 369 5.84 17.23 -0.90
CA TYR A 369 6.41 17.39 -2.23
C TYR A 369 6.44 16.08 -3.02
N GLU A 370 6.91 14.99 -2.42
CA GLU A 370 7.05 13.71 -3.11
C GLU A 370 5.72 12.96 -3.24
N PHE A 371 4.82 13.09 -2.26
CA PHE A 371 3.68 12.18 -2.15
C PHE A 371 2.30 12.85 -2.16
N GLY A 372 2.22 14.19 -2.11
CA GLY A 372 0.94 14.92 -2.05
C GLY A 372 0.14 14.71 -0.74
N ARG A 373 0.49 13.72 0.09
CA ARG A 373 -0.12 13.39 1.38
C ARG A 373 0.93 12.90 2.39
N MET A 374 0.63 12.99 3.69
CA MET A 374 1.46 12.40 4.74
C MET A 374 1.05 10.95 5.03
N TYR A 375 1.89 10.00 4.62
CA TYR A 375 1.71 8.58 4.91
C TYR A 375 2.01 8.20 6.37
N VAL A 376 2.96 8.90 7.01
CA VAL A 376 3.38 8.65 8.39
C VAL A 376 3.00 9.85 9.24
N SER A 377 2.33 9.61 10.37
CA SER A 377 1.96 10.68 11.29
C SER A 377 3.22 11.36 11.87
N PRO A 378 3.33 12.71 11.84
CA PRO A 378 4.45 13.45 12.42
C PRO A 378 4.70 13.13 13.89
N PHE A 379 3.66 12.73 14.61
CA PHE A 379 3.76 12.39 16.03
C PHE A 379 4.66 11.16 16.27
N TYR A 380 4.71 10.19 15.35
CA TYR A 380 5.62 9.05 15.47
C TYR A 380 7.08 9.48 15.33
N VAL A 381 7.39 10.31 14.33
CA VAL A 381 8.74 10.86 14.11
C VAL A 381 9.16 11.73 15.29
N LEU A 382 8.26 12.60 15.77
CA LEU A 382 8.49 13.46 16.93
C LEU A 382 8.78 12.64 18.19
N SER A 383 8.03 11.56 18.43
CA SER A 383 8.18 10.74 19.63
C SER A 383 9.54 10.05 19.67
N PHE A 384 9.99 9.51 18.53
CA PHE A 384 11.30 8.86 18.45
C PHE A 384 12.45 9.85 18.61
N MET A 385 12.37 11.01 17.95
CA MET A 385 13.37 12.07 18.14
C MET A 385 13.39 12.61 19.57
N GLY A 386 12.22 12.77 20.19
CA GLY A 386 12.09 13.18 21.58
C GLY A 386 12.78 12.22 22.53
N LEU A 387 12.73 10.92 22.26
CA LEU A 387 13.43 9.89 23.03
C LEU A 387 14.96 10.01 22.88
N ILE A 388 15.48 10.21 21.67
CA ILE A 388 16.92 10.44 21.44
C ILE A 388 17.39 11.71 22.15
N ALA A 389 16.64 12.80 22.01
CA ALA A 389 16.92 14.06 22.69
C ALA A 389 16.90 13.91 24.22
N ALA A 390 15.95 13.16 24.78
CA ALA A 390 15.89 12.89 26.21
C ALA A 390 17.09 12.08 26.72
N ILE A 391 17.48 11.01 26.00
CA ILE A 391 18.61 10.16 26.40
C ILE A 391 19.95 10.92 26.28
N SER A 392 20.13 11.70 25.21
CA SER A 392 21.36 12.50 25.01
C SER A 392 21.57 13.59 26.07
N MET A 393 20.55 13.93 26.85
CA MET A 393 20.64 14.88 27.97
C MET A 393 21.14 14.25 29.28
N ILE A 394 21.20 12.91 29.40
CA ILE A 394 21.67 12.23 30.62
C ILE A 394 23.08 12.69 31.03
N PRO A 395 24.10 12.73 30.14
CA PRO A 395 25.44 13.21 30.50
C PRO A 395 25.46 14.67 30.96
N VAL A 396 24.57 15.51 30.40
CA VAL A 396 24.43 16.92 30.77
C VAL A 396 23.90 17.05 32.19
N PHE A 397 22.86 16.29 32.56
CA PHE A 397 22.31 16.32 33.90
C PHE A 397 23.29 15.80 34.95
N VAL A 398 24.05 14.74 34.64
CA VAL A 398 25.12 14.25 35.52
C VAL A 398 26.20 15.32 35.70
N LEU A 399 26.59 16.02 34.63
CA LEU A 399 27.60 17.06 34.69
C LEU A 399 27.17 18.27 35.53
N ASN A 400 25.91 18.68 35.39
CA ASN A 400 25.30 19.77 36.15
C ASN A 400 25.04 19.37 37.62
N GLY A 401 24.73 18.11 37.91
CA GLY A 401 24.61 17.62 39.29
C GLY A 401 25.95 17.61 40.05
N LYS A 402 27.07 17.48 39.33
CA LYS A 402 28.43 17.46 39.89
C LYS A 402 29.10 18.85 39.98
N THR A 403 28.41 19.95 39.66
CA THR A 403 29.01 21.29 39.79
C THR A 403 29.17 21.66 41.26
N ASN A 404 30.40 21.59 41.76
CA ASN A 404 30.77 22.05 43.09
C ASN A 404 31.10 23.56 43.03
N LEU A 405 30.24 24.39 43.66
CA LEU A 405 30.40 25.85 43.70
C LEU A 405 31.68 26.27 44.42
N ASP A 406 32.13 25.51 45.43
CA ASP A 406 33.34 25.82 46.21
C ASP A 406 34.62 25.67 45.39
N VAL A 407 34.68 24.65 44.53
CA VAL A 407 35.83 24.41 43.64
C VAL A 407 35.93 25.54 42.60
N PHE A 408 34.80 25.99 42.07
CA PHE A 408 34.76 27.05 41.07
C PHE A 408 35.10 28.44 41.65
N MET A 409 34.71 28.73 42.89
CA MET A 409 35.11 29.97 43.56
C MET A 409 36.60 30.00 43.90
N ARG A 410 37.20 28.85 44.20
CA ARG A 410 38.65 28.75 44.50
C ARG A 410 39.53 28.83 43.26
N SER A 411 39.13 28.23 42.13
CA SER A 411 39.90 28.23 40.89
C SER A 411 39.97 29.58 40.14
N ARG A 412 39.37 30.64 40.69
CA ARG A 412 39.34 31.99 40.10
C ARG A 412 40.05 33.03 40.97
N ASN A 413 40.47 32.62 42.17
CA ASN A 413 41.28 33.42 43.11
C ASN A 413 42.78 33.06 43.04
N GLU A 414 43.14 32.04 42.25
CA GLU A 414 44.48 31.81 41.69
C GLU A 414 44.50 32.33 40.24
#